data_AF-A0A558AMM1-F1
#
_entry.id   AF-A0A558AMM1-F1
#
_cell.length_a   1.000
_cell.length_b   1.000
_cell.length_c   1.000
_cell.angle_alpha   90.00
_cell.angle_beta   90.00
_cell.angle_gamma   90.00
#
_symmetry.space_group_name_H-M   'P 1'
#
loop_
_entity.id
_entity.type
_entity.pdbx_description
1 polymer ?
#
loop_
_entity_poly.entity_id
_entity_poly.type
_entity_poly.pdbx_seq_one_letter_code
_entity_poly.pdbx_strand_id
1 'polypeptide(L)'
;MNPVPDLRAYLRSLDAETLAELLHAEAQRDSRLRRELAQRAAAASKVGPALDMLQRLLESGTQADLTPLARRMVDGLDGATAAERRRAVALYARACAAHPPAPDQLADWILATTFHRPDWPRIELADFTTALGSTGLTRIRSTVDALLAGRPGPRRDIARRLAEQVAEVTGDVDTLLTILATKPPTPEVNLRIIRVLRSAGRHGEAIAHAARTMVHRERPRGGALALRCAEFRRNPGPTSYSALREAAAERWPEVRATVLAVEGPAEAIPAYRLYVEELIEQKDPSCYREAARALKELRALHRRVDTAEEFTSYLAELLETHKRKTRLLVEVRNARIAIPKAVTHRKAATMSA
;
A
#
# COMPACT_ATOMS: atom_id res chain seq x y z
N MET A 1 -24.09 -41.65 52.77
CA MET A 1 -24.10 -41.14 51.38
C MET A 1 -22.89 -41.75 50.68
N ASN A 2 -23.10 -42.64 49.73
CA ASN A 2 -21.99 -43.13 48.90
C ASN A 2 -21.53 -41.98 47.99
N PRO A 3 -20.23 -41.67 47.92
CA PRO A 3 -19.74 -40.63 47.02
C PRO A 3 -20.09 -41.05 45.59
N VAL A 4 -20.77 -40.16 44.85
CA VAL A 4 -21.07 -40.38 43.44
C VAL A 4 -19.73 -40.46 42.71
N PRO A 5 -19.41 -41.57 42.02
CA PRO A 5 -18.13 -41.72 41.35
C PRO A 5 -17.98 -40.66 40.25
N ASP A 6 -16.83 -39.99 40.21
CA ASP A 6 -16.51 -39.04 39.15
C ASP A 6 -16.21 -39.79 37.85
N LEU A 7 -17.26 -39.99 37.07
CA LEU A 7 -17.20 -40.63 35.75
C LEU A 7 -16.21 -39.92 34.83
N ARG A 8 -16.00 -38.61 34.97
CA ARG A 8 -15.10 -37.85 34.10
C ARG A 8 -13.64 -38.12 34.44
N ALA A 9 -13.31 -38.27 35.73
CA ALA A 9 -11.99 -38.69 36.16
C ALA A 9 -11.69 -40.13 35.73
N TYR A 10 -12.65 -41.04 35.89
CA TYR A 10 -12.50 -42.43 35.45
C TYR A 10 -12.30 -42.54 33.92
N LEU A 11 -13.15 -41.89 33.12
CA LEU A 11 -13.03 -41.91 31.66
C LEU A 11 -11.69 -41.33 31.17
N ARG A 12 -11.12 -40.34 31.87
CA ARG A 12 -9.78 -39.80 31.54
C ARG A 12 -8.64 -40.76 31.86
N SER A 13 -8.85 -41.74 32.74
CA SER A 13 -7.83 -42.73 33.09
C SER A 13 -7.78 -43.93 32.14
N LEU A 14 -8.80 -44.11 31.29
CA LEU A 14 -8.86 -45.18 30.30
C LEU A 14 -8.01 -44.85 29.07
N ASP A 15 -7.53 -45.89 28.39
CA ASP A 15 -6.85 -45.76 27.11
C ASP A 15 -7.83 -45.47 25.96
N ALA A 16 -7.27 -45.06 24.82
CA ALA A 16 -8.07 -44.65 23.66
C ALA A 16 -8.90 -45.80 23.07
N GLU A 17 -8.42 -47.04 23.17
CA GLU A 17 -9.09 -48.23 22.64
C GLU A 17 -10.33 -48.58 23.47
N THR A 18 -10.19 -48.66 24.80
CA THR A 18 -11.32 -48.93 25.70
C THR A 18 -12.39 -47.83 25.62
N LEU A 19 -11.97 -46.56 25.51
CA LEU A 19 -12.89 -45.44 25.32
C LEU A 19 -13.67 -45.53 23.99
N ALA A 20 -13.00 -45.94 22.92
CA ALA A 20 -13.63 -46.10 21.62
C ALA A 20 -14.66 -47.23 21.62
N GLU A 21 -14.36 -48.36 22.26
CA GLU A 21 -15.29 -49.48 22.41
C GLU A 21 -16.53 -49.10 23.22
N LEU A 22 -16.35 -48.42 24.36
CA LEU A 22 -17.45 -47.95 25.20
C LEU A 22 -18.35 -46.96 24.45
N LEU A 23 -17.75 -45.99 23.74
CA LEU A 23 -18.50 -45.02 22.92
C LEU A 23 -19.22 -45.69 21.74
N HIS A 24 -18.60 -46.69 21.11
CA HIS A 24 -19.22 -47.43 20.02
C HIS A 24 -20.40 -48.27 20.52
N ALA A 25 -20.24 -48.97 21.65
CA ALA A 25 -21.31 -49.74 22.27
C ALA A 25 -22.49 -48.83 22.67
N GLU A 26 -22.22 -47.64 23.21
CA GLU A 26 -23.27 -46.68 23.56
C GLU A 26 -23.94 -46.08 22.31
N ALA A 27 -23.17 -45.80 21.27
CA ALA A 27 -23.71 -45.36 19.99
C ALA A 27 -24.57 -46.44 19.31
N GLN A 28 -24.37 -47.74 19.57
CA GLN A 28 -25.28 -48.79 19.10
C GLN A 28 -26.63 -48.79 19.83
N ARG A 29 -26.73 -48.18 21.01
CA ARG A 29 -27.97 -48.05 21.78
C ARG A 29 -28.68 -46.72 21.53
N ASP A 30 -27.93 -45.63 21.36
CA ASP A 30 -28.50 -44.30 21.09
C ASP A 30 -28.42 -43.89 19.60
N SER A 31 -29.58 -43.75 18.96
CA SER A 31 -29.71 -43.33 17.55
C SER A 31 -29.28 -41.89 17.26
N ARG A 32 -29.29 -40.99 18.24
CA ARG A 32 -28.85 -39.60 18.10
C ARG A 32 -27.33 -39.54 18.13
N LEU A 33 -26.71 -40.15 19.15
CA LEU A 33 -25.25 -40.25 19.24
C LEU A 33 -24.67 -40.94 18.01
N ARG A 34 -25.31 -42.01 17.52
CA ARG A 34 -24.92 -42.69 16.27
C ARG A 34 -24.92 -41.78 15.06
N ARG A 35 -25.98 -41.00 14.87
CA ARG A 35 -26.09 -40.05 13.74
C ARG A 35 -25.02 -38.96 13.84
N GLU A 36 -24.77 -38.45 15.04
CA GLU A 36 -23.76 -37.42 15.25
C GLU A 36 -22.34 -37.95 15.04
N LEU A 37 -22.02 -39.14 15.54
CA LEU A 37 -20.74 -39.80 15.27
C LEU A 37 -20.58 -40.16 13.78
N ALA A 38 -21.63 -40.60 13.10
CA ALA A 38 -21.59 -40.88 11.67
C ALA A 38 -21.37 -39.60 10.83
N GLN A 39 -22.00 -38.49 11.19
CA GLN A 39 -21.77 -37.19 10.55
C GLN A 39 -20.34 -36.68 10.79
N ARG A 40 -19.84 -36.82 12.03
CA ARG A 40 -18.45 -36.45 12.36
C ARG A 40 -17.43 -37.36 11.69
N ALA A 41 -17.72 -38.66 11.57
CA ALA A 41 -16.86 -39.60 10.84
C ALA A 41 -16.89 -39.35 9.33
N ALA A 42 -18.03 -38.98 8.76
CA ALA A 42 -18.15 -38.55 7.37
C ALA A 42 -17.41 -37.22 7.12
N ALA A 43 -17.35 -36.33 8.12
CA ALA A 43 -16.56 -35.09 8.08
C ALA A 43 -15.07 -35.32 8.41
N ALA A 44 -14.73 -36.38 9.14
CA ALA A 44 -13.37 -36.77 9.47
C ALA A 44 -12.73 -37.44 8.26
N SER A 45 -12.13 -36.60 7.41
CA SER A 45 -11.34 -37.02 6.27
C SER A 45 -10.25 -38.02 6.68
N LYS A 46 -10.28 -39.24 6.12
CA LYS A 46 -9.21 -40.26 6.29
C LYS A 46 -7.86 -39.80 5.74
N VAL A 47 -7.85 -38.66 5.05
CA VAL A 47 -6.68 -38.03 4.44
C VAL A 47 -5.72 -37.50 5.51
N GLY A 48 -6.23 -36.95 6.63
CA GLY A 48 -5.39 -36.38 7.70
C GLY A 48 -4.31 -37.33 8.23
N PRO A 49 -4.69 -38.51 8.77
CA PRO A 49 -3.73 -39.50 9.26
C PRO A 49 -2.76 -40.02 8.19
N ALA A 50 -3.22 -40.16 6.94
CA ALA A 50 -2.38 -40.56 5.84
C ALA A 50 -1.31 -39.49 5.53
N LEU A 51 -1.68 -38.21 5.52
CA LEU A 51 -0.74 -37.09 5.36
C LEU A 51 0.25 -37.01 6.52
N ASP A 52 -0.19 -37.28 7.76
CA ASP A 52 0.71 -37.33 8.92
C ASP A 52 1.74 -38.46 8.80
N MET A 53 1.33 -39.62 8.28
CA MET A 53 2.23 -40.75 8.03
C MET A 53 3.25 -40.43 6.94
N LEU A 54 2.80 -39.88 5.80
CA LEU A 54 3.69 -39.45 4.72
C LEU A 54 4.69 -38.38 5.20
N GLN A 55 4.23 -37.42 5.99
CA GLN A 55 5.09 -36.37 6.56
C GLN A 55 6.18 -36.97 7.45
N ARG A 56 5.82 -37.89 8.35
CA ARG A 56 6.79 -38.58 9.23
C ARG A 56 7.82 -39.37 8.43
N LEU A 57 7.41 -40.06 7.36
CA LEU A 57 8.33 -40.79 6.50
C LEU A 57 9.33 -39.85 5.82
N LEU A 58 8.84 -38.73 5.26
CA LEU A 58 9.70 -37.70 4.65
C LEU A 58 10.66 -37.05 5.66
N GLU A 59 10.22 -36.82 6.90
CA GLU A 59 11.04 -36.25 7.98
C GLU A 59 12.08 -37.24 8.51
N SER A 60 11.77 -38.54 8.50
CA SER A 60 12.71 -39.59 8.92
C SER A 60 13.87 -39.81 7.94
N GLY A 61 13.86 -39.15 6.77
CA GLY A 61 14.94 -39.22 5.78
C GLY A 61 15.07 -40.59 5.11
N THR A 62 13.96 -41.32 4.94
CA THR A 62 13.97 -42.63 4.28
C THR A 62 14.60 -42.55 2.89
N GLN A 63 15.44 -43.53 2.54
CA GLN A 63 16.00 -43.70 1.18
C GLN A 63 14.98 -44.24 0.16
N ALA A 64 13.78 -44.61 0.62
CA ALA A 64 12.73 -45.12 -0.26
C ALA A 64 12.13 -43.98 -1.10
N ASP A 65 11.84 -44.26 -2.37
CA ASP A 65 11.12 -43.32 -3.23
C ASP A 65 9.64 -43.22 -2.79
N LEU A 66 9.31 -42.12 -2.12
CA LEU A 66 7.96 -41.81 -1.67
C LEU A 66 7.16 -41.02 -2.71
N THR A 67 7.75 -40.65 -3.85
CA THR A 67 7.08 -39.85 -4.89
C THR A 67 5.83 -40.55 -5.45
N PRO A 68 5.83 -41.87 -5.74
CA PRO A 68 4.63 -42.58 -6.18
C PRO A 68 3.52 -42.63 -5.10
N LEU A 69 3.91 -42.78 -3.83
CA LEU A 69 2.97 -42.80 -2.71
C LEU A 69 2.32 -41.43 -2.51
N ALA A 70 3.14 -40.39 -2.43
CA ALA A 70 2.69 -39.00 -2.33
C ALA A 70 1.79 -38.64 -3.53
N ARG A 71 2.14 -39.10 -4.73
CA ARG A 71 1.33 -38.91 -5.93
C ARG A 71 -0.04 -39.58 -5.82
N ARG A 72 -0.09 -40.85 -5.44
CA ARG A 72 -1.35 -41.57 -5.25
C ARG A 72 -2.23 -40.91 -4.19
N MET A 73 -1.63 -40.38 -3.13
CA MET A 73 -2.36 -39.65 -2.09
C MET A 73 -2.96 -38.35 -2.62
N VAL A 74 -2.21 -37.60 -3.41
CA VAL A 74 -2.67 -36.37 -4.10
C VAL A 74 -3.83 -36.68 -5.06
N ASP A 75 -3.78 -37.81 -5.76
CA ASP A 75 -4.86 -38.21 -6.68
C ASP A 75 -6.11 -38.73 -5.97
N GLY A 76 -5.98 -39.31 -4.76
CA GLY A 76 -7.06 -39.93 -3.97
C GLY A 76 -7.68 -39.05 -2.88
N LEU A 77 -7.75 -37.73 -3.08
CA LEU A 77 -8.23 -36.75 -2.09
C LEU A 77 -9.75 -36.54 -2.10
N ASP A 78 -10.53 -37.60 -2.27
CA ASP A 78 -11.99 -37.53 -2.27
C ASP A 78 -12.50 -37.08 -0.89
N GLY A 79 -13.34 -36.02 -0.87
CA GLY A 79 -13.85 -35.43 0.37
C GLY A 79 -12.84 -34.61 1.18
N ALA A 80 -11.59 -34.44 0.69
CA ALA A 80 -10.57 -33.67 1.39
C ALA A 80 -10.90 -32.18 1.46
N THR A 81 -10.57 -31.56 2.59
CA THR A 81 -10.68 -30.11 2.77
C THR A 81 -9.64 -29.35 1.93
N ALA A 82 -9.86 -28.06 1.67
CA ALA A 82 -8.89 -27.22 0.96
C ALA A 82 -7.53 -27.12 1.70
N ALA A 83 -7.51 -27.27 3.02
CA ALA A 83 -6.27 -27.32 3.80
C ALA A 83 -5.52 -28.64 3.58
N GLU A 84 -6.23 -29.77 3.58
CA GLU A 84 -5.65 -31.09 3.30
C GLU A 84 -5.09 -31.19 1.88
N ARG A 85 -5.80 -30.65 0.88
CA ARG A 85 -5.30 -30.59 -0.50
C ARG A 85 -4.01 -29.78 -0.60
N ARG A 86 -3.95 -28.60 0.04
CA ARG A 86 -2.71 -27.79 0.09
C ARG A 86 -1.56 -28.55 0.75
N ARG A 87 -1.83 -29.22 1.86
CA ARG A 87 -0.84 -30.02 2.58
C ARG A 87 -0.34 -31.20 1.74
N ALA A 88 -1.23 -31.91 1.03
CA ALA A 88 -0.88 -33.01 0.14
C ALA A 88 0.04 -32.55 -1.01
N VAL A 89 -0.28 -31.41 -1.64
CA VAL A 89 0.58 -30.83 -2.70
C VAL A 89 1.96 -30.47 -2.16
N ALA A 90 2.05 -29.85 -0.99
CA ALA A 90 3.33 -29.50 -0.37
C ALA A 90 4.17 -30.75 -0.04
N LEU A 91 3.55 -31.82 0.47
CA LEU A 91 4.24 -33.08 0.73
C LEU A 91 4.70 -33.76 -0.56
N TYR A 92 3.91 -33.68 -1.63
CA TYR A 92 4.31 -34.19 -2.94
C TYR A 92 5.48 -33.39 -3.53
N ALA A 93 5.50 -32.06 -3.41
CA ALA A 93 6.62 -31.23 -3.81
C ALA A 93 7.91 -31.62 -3.06
N ARG A 94 7.82 -31.83 -1.74
CA ARG A 94 8.95 -32.31 -0.92
C ARG A 94 9.43 -33.71 -1.36
N ALA A 95 8.52 -34.63 -1.66
CA ALA A 95 8.87 -35.95 -2.17
C ALA A 95 9.60 -35.84 -3.53
N CYS A 96 9.10 -35.02 -4.44
CA CYS A 96 9.73 -34.75 -5.73
C CYS A 96 11.11 -34.10 -5.58
N ALA A 97 11.32 -33.24 -4.58
CA ALA A 97 12.62 -32.65 -4.33
C ALA A 97 13.65 -33.68 -3.83
N ALA A 98 13.21 -34.68 -3.05
CA ALA A 98 14.07 -35.77 -2.57
C ALA A 98 14.37 -36.81 -3.67
N HIS A 99 13.34 -37.19 -4.44
CA HIS A 99 13.45 -38.15 -5.54
C HIS A 99 12.72 -37.61 -6.78
N PRO A 100 13.42 -36.84 -7.64
CA PRO A 100 12.82 -36.18 -8.79
C PRO A 100 12.23 -37.17 -9.79
N PRO A 101 10.92 -37.09 -10.09
CA PRO A 101 10.35 -37.82 -11.22
C PRO A 101 10.84 -37.24 -12.55
N ALA A 102 10.48 -37.88 -13.67
CA ALA A 102 10.80 -37.35 -15.00
C ALA A 102 10.23 -35.91 -15.16
N PRO A 103 11.07 -34.91 -15.52
CA PRO A 103 10.67 -33.50 -15.57
C PRO A 103 9.44 -33.21 -16.42
N ASP A 104 9.32 -33.89 -17.57
CA ASP A 104 8.18 -33.73 -18.47
C ASP A 104 6.88 -34.27 -17.88
N GLN A 105 6.93 -35.39 -17.15
CA GLN A 105 5.76 -35.97 -16.50
C GLN A 105 5.27 -35.08 -15.35
N LEU A 106 6.20 -34.48 -14.60
CA LEU A 106 5.87 -33.53 -13.55
C LEU A 106 5.26 -32.25 -14.12
N ALA A 107 5.85 -31.70 -15.18
CA ALA A 107 5.31 -30.55 -15.90
C ALA A 107 3.89 -30.81 -16.43
N ASP A 108 3.69 -31.95 -17.12
CA ASP A 108 2.39 -32.34 -17.67
C ASP A 108 1.35 -32.53 -16.57
N TRP A 109 1.74 -33.07 -15.40
CA TRP A 109 0.83 -33.14 -14.25
C TRP A 109 0.44 -31.78 -13.69
N ILE A 110 1.40 -30.86 -13.51
CA ILE A 110 1.11 -29.52 -12.99
C ILE A 110 0.15 -28.81 -13.95
N LEU A 111 0.42 -28.88 -15.26
CA LEU A 111 -0.45 -28.31 -16.30
C LEU A 111 -1.84 -28.96 -16.24
N ALA A 112 -1.92 -30.29 -16.19
CA ALA A 112 -3.19 -31.00 -16.17
C ALA A 112 -4.03 -30.63 -14.93
N THR A 113 -3.40 -30.60 -13.76
CA THR A 113 -4.07 -30.25 -12.49
C THR A 113 -4.55 -28.81 -12.50
N THR A 114 -3.71 -27.89 -12.97
CA THR A 114 -4.01 -26.46 -12.97
C THR A 114 -5.08 -26.08 -13.99
N PHE A 115 -5.17 -26.77 -15.13
CA PHE A 115 -6.16 -26.47 -16.18
C PHE A 115 -7.47 -27.26 -16.11
N HIS A 116 -7.46 -28.47 -15.53
CA HIS A 116 -8.62 -29.37 -15.54
C HIS A 116 -9.28 -29.56 -14.17
N ARG A 117 -8.67 -29.11 -13.08
CA ARG A 117 -9.25 -29.18 -11.73
C ARG A 117 -9.43 -27.77 -11.14
N PRO A 118 -10.54 -27.07 -11.42
CA PRO A 118 -10.76 -25.72 -10.90
C PRO A 118 -10.93 -25.66 -9.36
N ASP A 119 -11.39 -26.75 -8.75
CA ASP A 119 -11.57 -26.87 -7.29
C ASP A 119 -10.26 -27.17 -6.54
N TRP A 120 -9.15 -27.29 -7.24
CA TRP A 120 -7.85 -27.56 -6.64
C TRP A 120 -7.20 -26.29 -6.09
N PRO A 121 -6.43 -26.42 -5.00
CA PRO A 121 -5.65 -25.29 -4.51
C PRO A 121 -4.65 -24.86 -5.57
N ARG A 122 -4.29 -23.57 -5.52
CA ARG A 122 -3.24 -23.01 -6.37
C ARG A 122 -1.93 -23.75 -6.12
N ILE A 123 -1.31 -24.23 -7.20
CA ILE A 123 0.02 -24.82 -7.19
C ILE A 123 1.04 -23.68 -7.34
N GLU A 124 2.04 -23.65 -6.47
CA GLU A 124 3.17 -22.72 -6.56
C GLU A 124 4.35 -23.43 -7.24
N LEU A 125 4.75 -22.98 -8.44
CA LEU A 125 5.88 -23.59 -9.16
C LEU A 125 7.20 -23.51 -8.37
N ALA A 126 7.33 -22.53 -7.48
CA ALA A 126 8.48 -22.35 -6.59
C ALA A 126 8.81 -23.62 -5.78
N ASP A 127 7.79 -24.38 -5.36
CA ASP A 127 7.96 -25.59 -4.56
C ASP A 127 8.51 -26.77 -5.38
N PHE A 128 8.33 -26.74 -6.71
CA PHE A 128 8.71 -27.82 -7.63
C PHE A 128 9.96 -27.51 -8.46
N THR A 129 10.61 -26.36 -8.24
CA THR A 129 11.72 -25.87 -9.07
C THR A 129 12.88 -26.84 -9.18
N THR A 130 13.32 -27.40 -8.05
CA THR A 130 14.39 -28.40 -7.98
C THR A 130 14.05 -29.66 -8.77
N ALA A 131 12.79 -30.10 -8.72
CA ALA A 131 12.35 -31.34 -9.38
C ALA A 131 12.03 -31.15 -10.88
N LEU A 132 11.54 -29.97 -11.27
CA LEU A 132 11.24 -29.64 -12.67
C LEU A 132 12.53 -29.39 -13.49
N GLY A 133 13.54 -28.77 -12.87
CA GLY A 133 14.72 -28.31 -13.59
C GLY A 133 14.39 -27.37 -14.77
N SER A 134 15.39 -27.12 -15.63
CA SER A 134 15.21 -26.28 -16.83
C SER A 134 14.29 -26.90 -17.88
N THR A 135 14.35 -28.23 -18.04
CA THR A 135 13.54 -28.99 -19.00
C THR A 135 12.04 -28.87 -18.70
N GLY A 136 11.63 -29.19 -17.47
CA GLY A 136 10.23 -29.11 -17.06
C GLY A 136 9.68 -27.68 -17.13
N LEU A 137 10.47 -26.69 -16.71
CA LEU A 137 10.10 -25.27 -16.80
C LEU A 137 9.93 -24.81 -18.26
N THR A 138 10.79 -25.28 -19.17
CA THR A 138 10.68 -24.97 -20.60
C THR A 138 9.41 -25.55 -21.20
N ARG A 139 9.02 -26.77 -20.80
CA ARG A 139 7.78 -27.41 -21.24
C ARG A 139 6.53 -26.66 -20.74
N ILE A 140 6.53 -26.24 -19.48
CA ILE A 140 5.46 -25.39 -18.92
C ILE A 140 5.38 -24.07 -19.70
N ARG A 141 6.52 -23.40 -19.91
CA ARG A 141 6.60 -22.14 -20.66
C ARG A 141 6.03 -22.29 -22.08
N SER A 142 6.51 -23.29 -22.83
CA SER A 142 6.06 -23.56 -24.20
C SER A 142 4.55 -23.79 -24.29
N THR A 143 3.98 -24.54 -23.34
CA THR A 143 2.53 -24.81 -23.29
C THR A 143 1.74 -23.54 -22.98
N VAL A 144 2.22 -22.73 -22.03
CA VAL A 144 1.58 -21.47 -21.63
C VAL A 144 1.65 -20.44 -22.76
N ASP A 145 2.79 -20.30 -23.43
CA ASP A 145 2.97 -19.38 -24.56
C ASP A 145 2.06 -19.75 -25.74
N ALA A 146 1.97 -21.05 -26.06
CA ALA A 146 1.06 -21.55 -27.09
C ALA A 146 -0.42 -21.24 -26.75
N LEU A 147 -0.82 -21.37 -25.48
CA LEU A 147 -2.16 -21.04 -25.02
C LEU A 147 -2.45 -19.53 -25.06
N LEU A 148 -1.46 -18.69 -24.72
CA LEU A 148 -1.60 -17.23 -24.74
C LEU A 148 -1.64 -16.67 -26.17
N ALA A 149 -0.91 -17.28 -27.11
CA ALA A 149 -0.95 -16.97 -28.54
C ALA A 149 -2.25 -17.42 -29.22
N GLY A 150 -2.92 -18.44 -28.68
CA GLY A 150 -4.19 -18.97 -29.17
C GLY A 150 -5.41 -18.07 -28.92
N ARG A 151 -6.59 -18.61 -29.26
CA ARG A 151 -7.87 -17.91 -29.09
C ARG A 151 -8.15 -17.63 -27.60
N PRO A 152 -8.78 -16.48 -27.28
CA PRO A 152 -9.24 -16.21 -25.91
C PRO A 152 -10.19 -17.31 -25.42
N GLY A 153 -9.94 -17.82 -24.22
CA GLY A 153 -10.73 -18.87 -23.61
C GLY A 153 -10.59 -18.87 -22.08
N PRO A 154 -11.36 -19.71 -21.37
CA PRO A 154 -11.41 -19.72 -19.90
C PRO A 154 -10.06 -20.03 -19.24
N ARG A 155 -9.16 -20.71 -19.96
CA ARG A 155 -7.81 -21.05 -19.50
C ARG A 155 -6.80 -19.90 -19.62
N ARG A 156 -7.13 -18.79 -20.28
CA ARG A 156 -6.18 -17.70 -20.58
C ARG A 156 -5.69 -17.00 -19.32
N ASP A 157 -6.56 -16.76 -18.34
CA ASP A 157 -6.14 -16.14 -17.07
C ASP A 157 -5.30 -17.09 -16.21
N ILE A 158 -5.60 -18.38 -16.26
CA ILE A 158 -4.77 -19.43 -15.63
C ILE A 158 -3.38 -19.45 -16.27
N ALA A 159 -3.32 -19.44 -17.61
CA ALA A 159 -2.06 -19.40 -18.36
C ALA A 159 -1.26 -18.12 -18.05
N ARG A 160 -1.89 -16.94 -17.97
CA ARG A 160 -1.21 -15.69 -17.58
C ARG A 160 -0.59 -15.78 -16.17
N ARG A 161 -1.28 -16.41 -15.22
CA ARG A 161 -0.76 -16.63 -13.86
C ARG A 161 0.41 -17.61 -13.85
N LEU A 162 0.34 -18.68 -14.63
CA LEU A 162 1.45 -19.63 -14.78
C LEU A 162 2.66 -18.95 -15.45
N ALA A 163 2.47 -18.14 -16.48
CA ALA A 163 3.54 -17.37 -17.12
C ALA A 163 4.28 -16.47 -16.12
N GLU A 164 3.53 -15.81 -15.23
CA GLU A 164 4.10 -14.98 -14.16
C GLU A 164 4.95 -15.83 -13.20
N GLN A 165 4.44 -16.96 -12.71
CA GLN A 165 5.21 -17.85 -11.83
C GLN A 165 6.45 -18.44 -12.51
N VAL A 166 6.38 -18.78 -13.80
CA VAL A 166 7.54 -19.25 -14.57
C VAL A 166 8.60 -18.16 -14.62
N ALA A 167 8.24 -16.93 -14.98
CA ALA A 167 9.18 -15.81 -15.03
C ALA A 167 9.83 -15.50 -13.67
N GLU A 168 9.05 -15.61 -12.57
CA GLU A 168 9.56 -15.46 -11.21
C GLU A 168 10.57 -16.55 -10.83
N VAL A 169 10.26 -17.81 -11.16
CA VAL A 169 11.13 -18.95 -10.88
C VAL A 169 12.42 -18.93 -11.71
N THR A 170 12.32 -18.59 -13.00
CA THR A 170 13.49 -18.54 -13.89
C THR A 170 14.33 -17.28 -13.67
N GLY A 171 13.83 -16.31 -12.90
CA GLY A 171 14.46 -15.00 -12.74
C GLY A 171 14.44 -14.17 -14.02
N ASP A 172 13.48 -14.42 -14.93
CA ASP A 172 13.33 -13.66 -16.17
C ASP A 172 12.59 -12.36 -15.88
N VAL A 173 13.39 -11.34 -15.54
CA VAL A 173 12.91 -10.03 -15.13
C VAL A 173 12.16 -9.33 -16.26
N ASP A 174 12.63 -9.43 -17.50
CA ASP A 174 12.04 -8.73 -18.64
C ASP A 174 10.66 -9.29 -18.99
N THR A 175 10.53 -10.62 -19.00
CA THR A 175 9.23 -11.27 -19.20
C THR A 175 8.26 -10.94 -18.06
N LEU A 176 8.74 -10.95 -16.81
CA LEU A 176 7.91 -10.58 -15.64
C LEU A 176 7.42 -9.13 -15.71
N LEU A 177 8.29 -8.19 -16.10
CA LEU A 177 7.93 -6.77 -16.28
C LEU A 177 6.90 -6.60 -17.40
N THR A 178 7.06 -7.31 -18.51
CA THR A 178 6.10 -7.30 -19.62
C THR A 178 4.73 -7.77 -19.15
N ILE A 179 4.67 -8.88 -18.40
CA ILE A 179 3.42 -9.41 -17.84
C ILE A 179 2.80 -8.41 -16.85
N LEU A 180 3.59 -7.86 -15.92
CA LEU A 180 3.09 -6.91 -14.92
C LEU A 180 2.59 -5.60 -15.56
N ALA A 181 3.22 -5.14 -16.64
CA ALA A 181 2.80 -3.95 -17.38
C ALA A 181 1.43 -4.13 -18.09
N THR A 182 1.01 -5.36 -18.40
CA THR A 182 -0.33 -5.62 -18.95
C THR A 182 -1.45 -5.52 -17.92
N LYS A 183 -1.12 -5.56 -16.62
CA LYS A 183 -2.10 -5.45 -15.52
C LYS A 183 -2.46 -3.99 -15.26
N PRO A 184 -3.66 -3.72 -14.72
CA PRO A 184 -4.00 -2.36 -14.31
C PRO A 184 -2.99 -1.84 -13.27
N PRO A 185 -2.55 -0.58 -13.39
CA PRO A 185 -1.55 0.00 -12.49
C PRO A 185 -2.19 0.22 -11.11
N THR A 186 -1.92 -0.72 -10.20
CA THR A 186 -2.32 -0.65 -8.80
C THR A 186 -1.09 -0.39 -7.91
N PRO A 187 -1.26 0.18 -6.71
CA PRO A 187 -0.15 0.36 -5.76
C PRO A 187 0.63 -0.94 -5.53
N GLU A 188 -0.07 -2.06 -5.44
CA GLU A 188 0.50 -3.39 -5.23
C GLU A 188 1.35 -3.83 -6.43
N VAL A 189 0.85 -3.65 -7.66
CA VAL A 189 1.60 -3.99 -8.90
C VAL A 189 2.84 -3.10 -9.04
N ASN A 190 2.71 -1.80 -8.79
CA ASN A 190 3.83 -0.87 -8.87
C ASN A 190 4.93 -1.21 -7.87
N LEU A 191 4.57 -1.52 -6.62
CA LEU A 191 5.53 -1.96 -5.61
C LEU A 191 6.19 -3.29 -5.99
N ARG A 192 5.44 -4.21 -6.62
CA ARG A 192 5.99 -5.48 -7.11
C ARG A 192 7.01 -5.26 -8.22
N ILE A 193 6.72 -4.39 -9.20
CA ILE A 193 7.67 -4.01 -10.26
C ILE A 193 8.96 -3.43 -9.66
N ILE A 194 8.85 -2.52 -8.70
CA ILE A 194 10.01 -1.91 -8.03
C ILE A 194 10.84 -2.96 -7.30
N ARG A 195 10.20 -3.89 -6.59
CA ARG A 195 10.90 -4.97 -5.87
C ARG A 195 11.66 -5.89 -6.82
N VAL A 196 11.02 -6.29 -7.91
CA VAL A 196 11.63 -7.14 -8.96
C VAL A 196 12.84 -6.45 -9.59
N LEU A 197 12.71 -5.18 -9.98
CA LEU A 197 13.83 -4.40 -10.53
C LEU A 197 14.99 -4.28 -9.53
N ARG A 198 14.68 -4.12 -8.23
CA ARG A 198 15.69 -4.03 -7.18
C ARG A 198 16.41 -5.35 -6.94
N SER A 199 15.70 -6.48 -6.89
CA SER A 199 16.32 -7.81 -6.74
C SER A 199 17.19 -8.17 -7.94
N ALA A 200 16.89 -7.62 -9.11
CA ALA A 200 17.67 -7.79 -10.33
C ALA A 200 18.89 -6.85 -10.45
N GLY A 201 19.13 -5.96 -9.47
CA GLY A 201 20.21 -4.96 -9.54
C GLY A 201 19.95 -3.78 -10.49
N ARG A 202 18.76 -3.70 -11.12
CA ARG A 202 18.36 -2.61 -12.04
C ARG A 202 17.84 -1.39 -11.27
N HIS A 203 18.68 -0.87 -10.37
CA HIS A 203 18.30 0.20 -9.44
C HIS A 203 17.86 1.49 -10.15
N GLY A 204 18.50 1.87 -11.26
CA GLY A 204 18.13 3.06 -12.04
C GLY A 204 16.70 3.01 -12.57
N GLU A 205 16.28 1.85 -13.10
CA GLU A 205 14.93 1.64 -13.59
C GLU A 205 13.90 1.56 -12.46
N ALA A 206 14.28 0.95 -11.33
CA ALA A 206 13.44 0.93 -10.12
C ALA A 206 13.15 2.36 -9.64
N ILE A 207 14.16 3.23 -9.60
CA ILE A 207 14.03 4.64 -9.22
C ILE A 207 13.17 5.39 -10.24
N ALA A 208 13.42 5.22 -11.54
CA ALA A 208 12.63 5.86 -12.58
C ALA A 208 11.14 5.42 -12.54
N HIS A 209 10.89 4.14 -12.28
CA HIS A 209 9.53 3.63 -12.12
C HIS A 209 8.86 4.15 -10.83
N ALA A 210 9.58 4.18 -9.70
CA ALA A 210 9.11 4.76 -8.46
C ALA A 210 8.79 6.26 -8.63
N ALA A 211 9.66 7.03 -9.27
CA ALA A 211 9.42 8.45 -9.55
C ALA A 211 8.14 8.64 -10.38
N ARG A 212 7.95 7.89 -11.47
CA ARG A 212 6.72 7.97 -12.29
C ARG A 212 5.46 7.65 -11.48
N THR A 213 5.49 6.58 -10.69
CA THR A 213 4.33 6.16 -9.87
C THR A 213 4.07 7.13 -8.70
N MET A 214 5.11 7.73 -8.12
CA MET A 214 4.99 8.78 -7.13
C MET A 214 4.46 10.08 -7.74
N VAL A 215 4.87 10.49 -8.94
CA VAL A 215 4.27 11.65 -9.63
C VAL A 215 2.76 11.46 -9.85
N HIS A 216 2.31 10.23 -10.09
CA HIS A 216 0.87 9.92 -10.19
C HIS A 216 0.17 9.84 -8.83
N ARG A 217 0.87 9.42 -7.76
CA ARG A 217 0.35 9.34 -6.38
C ARG A 217 0.39 10.69 -5.63
N GLU A 218 1.34 11.54 -5.98
CA GLU A 218 1.59 12.90 -5.50
C GLU A 218 0.98 13.95 -6.44
N ARG A 219 0.12 13.57 -7.38
CA ARG A 219 -0.94 14.50 -7.77
C ARG A 219 -1.76 14.74 -6.50
N PRO A 220 -1.58 15.86 -5.79
CA PRO A 220 -2.36 16.09 -4.59
C PRO A 220 -3.81 16.11 -5.03
N ARG A 221 -4.73 15.66 -4.20
CA ARG A 221 -6.19 15.65 -4.49
C ARG A 221 -6.77 17.05 -4.84
N GLY A 222 -5.95 18.09 -4.98
CA GLY A 222 -6.30 19.46 -5.38
C GLY A 222 -5.43 20.11 -6.49
N GLY A 223 -4.64 19.36 -7.26
CA GLY A 223 -3.94 19.88 -8.46
C GLY A 223 -2.82 20.91 -8.18
N ALA A 224 -2.47 21.72 -9.19
CA ALA A 224 -1.39 22.73 -9.12
C ALA A 224 -1.56 23.75 -7.98
N LEU A 225 -2.80 24.07 -7.62
CA LEU A 225 -3.13 24.97 -6.51
C LEU A 225 -2.62 24.44 -5.16
N ALA A 226 -2.76 23.14 -4.91
CA ALA A 226 -2.28 22.53 -3.66
C ALA A 226 -0.75 22.60 -3.52
N LEU A 227 -0.02 22.46 -4.63
CA LEU A 227 1.43 22.63 -4.66
C LEU A 227 1.82 24.08 -4.33
N ARG A 228 1.15 25.06 -4.94
CA ARG A 228 1.40 26.48 -4.65
C ARG A 228 1.04 26.85 -3.20
N CYS A 229 0.00 26.26 -2.62
CA CYS A 229 -0.34 26.43 -1.21
C CYS A 229 0.76 25.88 -0.28
N ALA A 230 1.38 24.75 -0.64
CA ALA A 230 2.49 24.18 0.11
C ALA A 230 3.77 25.01 -0.03
N GLU A 231 4.06 25.51 -1.24
CA GLU A 231 5.18 26.40 -1.52
C GLU A 231 5.09 27.70 -0.72
N PHE A 232 3.93 28.38 -0.76
CA PHE A 232 3.71 29.61 0.02
C PHE A 232 3.89 29.38 1.53
N ARG A 233 3.36 28.28 2.07
CA ARG A 233 3.54 27.94 3.50
C ARG A 233 5.00 27.70 3.90
N ARG A 234 5.82 27.18 2.99
CA ARG A 234 7.24 26.92 3.25
C ARG A 234 8.09 28.19 3.13
N ASN A 235 7.76 29.06 2.19
CA ASN A 235 8.51 30.27 1.90
C ASN A 235 7.56 31.42 1.52
N PRO A 236 6.93 32.08 2.50
CA PRO A 236 5.98 33.14 2.21
C PRO A 236 6.71 34.38 1.70
N GLY A 237 6.44 34.73 0.45
CA GLY A 237 7.01 35.91 -0.21
C GLY A 237 6.30 36.27 -1.51
N PRO A 238 6.65 37.42 -2.14
CA PRO A 238 5.93 37.95 -3.30
C PRO A 238 5.78 36.95 -4.45
N THR A 239 6.87 36.25 -4.81
CA THR A 239 6.86 35.26 -5.90
C THR A 239 5.91 34.09 -5.62
N SER A 240 5.94 33.54 -4.41
CA SER A 240 5.08 32.42 -4.01
C SER A 240 3.61 32.83 -3.90
N TYR A 241 3.33 34.08 -3.49
CA TYR A 241 1.98 34.63 -3.36
C TYR A 241 1.36 34.91 -4.73
N SER A 242 2.13 35.51 -5.65
CA SER A 242 1.70 35.68 -7.04
C SER A 242 1.47 34.34 -7.73
N ALA A 243 2.39 33.37 -7.57
CA ALA A 243 2.21 32.03 -8.14
C ALA A 243 0.98 31.30 -7.57
N LEU A 244 0.67 31.51 -6.28
CA LEU A 244 -0.54 31.00 -5.65
C LEU A 244 -1.80 31.68 -6.19
N ARG A 245 -1.78 33.00 -6.35
CA ARG A 245 -2.87 33.80 -6.93
C ARG A 245 -3.19 33.36 -8.35
N GLU A 246 -2.18 33.23 -9.20
CA GLU A 246 -2.33 32.76 -10.58
C GLU A 246 -2.92 31.34 -10.62
N ALA A 247 -2.45 30.44 -9.74
CA ALA A 247 -2.99 29.09 -9.68
C ALA A 247 -4.42 29.00 -9.12
N ALA A 248 -4.83 29.96 -8.29
CA ALA A 248 -6.18 30.04 -7.74
C ALA A 248 -7.18 30.68 -8.71
N ALA A 249 -6.70 31.56 -9.61
CA ALA A 249 -7.52 32.29 -10.58
C ALA A 249 -8.76 32.93 -9.92
N GLU A 250 -9.96 32.61 -10.40
CA GLU A 250 -11.23 33.14 -9.86
C GLU A 250 -11.47 32.79 -8.38
N ARG A 251 -10.86 31.70 -7.89
CA ARG A 251 -10.98 31.26 -6.49
C ARG A 251 -10.00 31.96 -5.55
N TRP A 252 -9.23 32.93 -6.05
CA TRP A 252 -8.26 33.65 -5.25
C TRP A 252 -8.81 34.24 -3.94
N PRO A 253 -10.02 34.85 -3.90
CA PRO A 253 -10.56 35.37 -2.64
C PRO A 253 -10.73 34.31 -1.55
N GLU A 254 -11.18 33.09 -1.92
CA GLU A 254 -11.32 31.96 -1.00
C GLU A 254 -9.96 31.50 -0.47
N VAL A 255 -9.02 31.26 -1.39
CA VAL A 255 -7.68 30.76 -1.06
C VAL A 255 -6.95 31.78 -0.18
N ARG A 256 -7.02 33.07 -0.52
CA ARG A 256 -6.45 34.14 0.28
C ARG A 256 -7.01 34.15 1.70
N ALA A 257 -8.32 34.01 1.87
CA ALA A 257 -8.93 33.93 3.20
C ALA A 257 -8.38 32.75 4.02
N THR A 258 -8.18 31.58 3.39
CA THR A 258 -7.58 30.43 4.09
C THR A 258 -6.14 30.67 4.52
N VAL A 259 -5.35 31.37 3.71
CA VAL A 259 -3.95 31.69 4.01
C VAL A 259 -3.83 32.76 5.10
N LEU A 260 -4.76 33.73 5.14
CA LEU A 260 -4.83 34.74 6.20
C LEU A 260 -5.37 34.18 7.53
N ALA A 261 -6.14 33.09 7.48
CA ALA A 261 -6.76 32.46 8.64
C ALA A 261 -5.90 31.35 9.29
N VAL A 262 -4.59 31.30 8.99
CA VAL A 262 -3.65 30.36 9.62
C VAL A 262 -3.63 30.58 11.14
N GLU A 263 -3.64 29.50 11.91
CA GLU A 263 -3.84 29.55 13.38
C GLU A 263 -2.71 30.29 14.13
N GLY A 264 -1.50 30.30 13.56
CA GLY A 264 -0.32 30.90 14.16
C GLY A 264 -0.18 32.40 13.82
N PRO A 265 -0.04 33.30 14.83
CA PRO A 265 0.03 34.73 14.57
C PRO A 265 1.31 35.16 13.85
N ALA A 266 2.42 34.42 14.00
CA ALA A 266 3.68 34.71 13.30
C ALA A 266 3.61 34.30 11.83
N GLU A 267 2.96 33.18 11.54
CA GLU A 267 2.78 32.60 10.21
C GLU A 267 1.82 33.44 9.36
N ALA A 268 0.86 34.12 9.99
CA ALA A 268 -0.07 35.01 9.31
C ALA A 268 0.57 36.35 8.89
N ILE A 269 1.59 36.85 9.61
CA ILE A 269 2.20 38.17 9.36
C ILE A 269 2.67 38.36 7.90
N PRO A 270 3.46 37.43 7.30
CA PRO A 270 3.88 37.55 5.91
C PRO A 270 2.70 37.62 4.91
N ALA A 271 1.65 36.84 5.15
CA ALA A 271 0.46 36.83 4.30
C ALA A 271 -0.30 38.16 4.35
N TYR A 272 -0.45 38.74 5.54
CA TYR A 272 -1.08 40.05 5.70
C TYR A 272 -0.27 41.19 5.06
N ARG A 273 1.08 41.16 5.12
CA ARG A 273 1.93 42.15 4.43
C ARG A 273 1.72 42.13 2.92
N LEU A 274 1.73 40.94 2.32
CA LEU A 274 1.51 40.74 0.88
C LEU A 274 0.09 41.13 0.45
N TYR A 275 -0.90 40.86 1.29
CA TYR A 275 -2.29 41.27 1.03
C TYR A 275 -2.45 42.81 1.08
N VAL A 276 -1.80 43.49 2.01
CA VAL A 276 -1.79 44.96 2.07
C VAL A 276 -1.17 45.57 0.80
N GLU A 277 -0.05 45.02 0.34
CA GLU A 277 0.61 45.45 -0.90
C GLU A 277 -0.31 45.24 -2.11
N GLU A 278 -0.94 44.06 -2.24
CA GLU A 278 -1.93 43.75 -3.30
C GLU A 278 -3.08 44.78 -3.34
N LEU A 279 -3.65 45.12 -2.17
CA LEU A 279 -4.74 46.09 -2.08
C LEU A 279 -4.29 47.51 -2.48
N ILE A 280 -3.07 47.90 -2.12
CA ILE A 280 -2.53 49.23 -2.44
C ILE A 280 -2.18 49.36 -3.93
N GLU A 281 -1.82 48.25 -4.60
CA GLU A 281 -1.54 48.19 -6.03
C GLU A 281 -2.79 48.32 -6.90
N GLN A 282 -3.96 47.87 -6.43
CA GLN A 282 -5.23 47.98 -7.16
C GLN A 282 -5.71 49.44 -7.36
N LYS A 283 -5.12 50.41 -6.64
CA LYS A 283 -5.35 51.87 -6.79
C LYS A 283 -6.81 52.32 -6.70
N ASP A 284 -7.66 51.55 -6.01
CA ASP A 284 -9.08 51.87 -5.81
C ASP A 284 -9.37 52.39 -4.39
N PRO A 285 -10.28 53.39 -4.22
CA PRO A 285 -10.64 53.91 -2.89
C PRO A 285 -11.26 52.88 -1.93
N SER A 286 -11.93 51.83 -2.42
CA SER A 286 -12.41 50.75 -1.55
C SER A 286 -11.25 49.85 -1.08
N CYS A 287 -10.30 49.55 -1.97
CA CYS A 287 -9.10 48.77 -1.63
C CYS A 287 -8.21 49.49 -0.60
N TYR A 288 -8.14 50.82 -0.61
CA TYR A 288 -7.43 51.57 0.44
C TYR A 288 -8.10 51.48 1.82
N ARG A 289 -9.44 51.41 1.87
CA ARG A 289 -10.17 51.16 3.12
C ARG A 289 -9.92 49.75 3.64
N GLU A 290 -9.90 48.77 2.75
CA GLU A 290 -9.56 47.39 3.10
C GLU A 290 -8.09 47.26 3.54
N ALA A 291 -7.16 47.97 2.89
CA ALA A 291 -5.75 47.97 3.27
C ALA A 291 -5.57 48.51 4.69
N ALA A 292 -6.29 49.58 5.05
CA ALA A 292 -6.28 50.12 6.41
C ALA A 292 -6.85 49.13 7.45
N ARG A 293 -7.86 48.31 7.08
CA ARG A 293 -8.36 47.22 7.94
C ARG A 293 -7.33 46.10 8.09
N ALA A 294 -6.72 45.66 6.98
CA ALA A 294 -5.67 44.64 7.00
C ALA A 294 -4.46 45.07 7.82
N LEU A 295 -4.06 46.36 7.76
CA LEU A 295 -3.01 46.94 8.60
C LEU A 295 -3.36 46.92 10.10
N LYS A 296 -4.64 47.07 10.46
CA LYS A 296 -5.10 46.97 11.84
C LYS A 296 -4.98 45.54 12.37
N GLU A 297 -5.35 44.55 11.57
CA GLU A 297 -5.18 43.13 11.91
C GLU A 297 -3.70 42.76 11.99
N LEU A 298 -2.88 43.21 11.04
CA LEU A 298 -1.43 43.03 11.06
C LEU A 298 -0.79 43.61 12.32
N ARG A 299 -1.24 44.78 12.78
CA ARG A 299 -0.80 45.37 14.06
C ARG A 299 -1.17 44.48 15.25
N ALA A 300 -2.36 43.89 15.24
CA ALA A 300 -2.81 42.99 16.30
C ALA A 300 -1.96 41.70 16.32
N LEU A 301 -1.62 41.15 15.16
CA LEU A 301 -0.73 39.99 15.04
C LEU A 301 0.66 40.29 15.58
N HIS A 302 1.28 41.41 15.18
CA HIS A 302 2.59 41.83 15.70
C HIS A 302 2.60 42.05 17.22
N ARG A 303 1.49 42.53 17.82
CA ARG A 303 1.37 42.62 19.29
C ARG A 303 1.30 41.26 19.97
N ARG A 304 0.69 40.25 19.33
CA ARG A 304 0.58 38.88 19.89
C ARG A 304 1.91 38.13 19.89
N VAL A 305 2.83 38.53 19.01
CA VAL A 305 4.18 37.92 18.86
C VAL A 305 5.27 38.83 19.48
N ASP A 306 4.88 39.90 20.16
CA ASP A 306 5.78 40.89 20.79
C ASP A 306 6.78 41.56 19.81
N THR A 307 6.39 41.71 18.55
CA THR A 307 7.18 42.36 17.47
C THR A 307 6.56 43.68 17.02
N ALA A 308 6.10 44.49 17.97
CA ALA A 308 5.43 45.76 17.69
C ALA A 308 6.34 46.82 17.03
N GLU A 309 7.65 46.77 17.29
CA GLU A 309 8.64 47.64 16.65
C GLU A 309 8.76 47.35 15.16
N GLU A 310 8.78 46.07 14.77
CA GLU A 310 8.82 45.67 13.35
C GLU A 310 7.61 46.18 12.56
N PHE A 311 6.42 46.15 13.17
CA PHE A 311 5.23 46.75 12.56
C PHE A 311 5.39 48.26 12.35
N THR A 312 6.03 48.94 13.30
CA THR A 312 6.25 50.40 13.25
C THR A 312 7.21 50.75 12.11
N SER A 313 8.32 50.00 11.97
CA SER A 313 9.27 50.16 10.86
C SER A 313 8.61 49.84 9.51
N TYR A 314 7.90 48.72 9.41
CA TYR A 314 7.16 48.35 8.19
C TYR A 314 6.16 49.43 7.77
N LEU A 315 5.37 49.94 8.72
CA LEU A 315 4.37 50.98 8.43
C LEU A 315 5.04 52.29 7.97
N ALA A 316 6.16 52.69 8.57
CA ALA A 316 6.90 53.87 8.15
C ALA A 316 7.42 53.73 6.71
N GLU A 317 8.03 52.59 6.38
CA GLU A 317 8.54 52.28 5.04
C GLU A 317 7.41 52.24 4.00
N LEU A 318 6.28 51.63 4.34
CA LEU A 318 5.10 51.53 3.48
C LEU A 318 4.52 52.92 3.16
N LEU A 319 4.39 53.78 4.17
CA LEU A 319 3.85 55.13 4.01
C LEU A 319 4.80 56.04 3.22
N GLU A 320 6.12 55.91 3.40
CA GLU A 320 7.12 56.64 2.60
C GLU A 320 7.09 56.21 1.13
N THR A 321 7.02 54.91 0.88
CA THR A 321 6.92 54.35 -0.48
C THR A 321 5.66 54.83 -1.21
N HIS A 322 4.57 55.01 -0.47
CA HIS A 322 3.27 55.40 -1.02
C HIS A 322 2.83 56.83 -0.68
N LYS A 323 3.76 57.72 -0.33
CA LYS A 323 3.47 59.11 0.11
C LYS A 323 2.62 59.94 -0.86
N ARG A 324 2.67 59.65 -2.16
CA ARG A 324 1.87 60.34 -3.20
C ARG A 324 0.41 59.89 -3.24
N LYS A 325 0.06 58.76 -2.61
CA LYS A 325 -1.31 58.22 -2.55
C LYS A 325 -2.07 58.85 -1.37
N THR A 326 -2.45 60.12 -1.47
CA THR A 326 -3.11 60.89 -0.40
C THR A 326 -4.37 60.22 0.16
N ARG A 327 -5.17 59.56 -0.69
CA ARG A 327 -6.36 58.81 -0.24
C ARG A 327 -6.01 57.67 0.71
N LEU A 328 -4.93 56.93 0.44
CA LEU A 328 -4.44 55.86 1.32
C LEU A 328 -4.03 56.41 2.70
N LEU A 329 -3.32 57.55 2.72
CA LEU A 329 -2.91 58.20 3.97
C LEU A 329 -4.10 58.62 4.84
N VAL A 330 -5.18 59.09 4.20
CA VAL A 330 -6.43 59.44 4.89
C VAL A 330 -7.07 58.19 5.51
N GLU A 331 -7.17 57.07 4.78
CA GLU A 331 -7.79 55.85 5.30
C GLU A 331 -6.97 55.22 6.44
N VAL A 332 -5.64 55.26 6.37
CA VAL A 332 -4.76 54.80 7.46
C VAL A 332 -4.97 55.64 8.73
N ARG A 333 -5.09 56.97 8.57
CA ARG A 333 -5.40 57.87 9.70
C ARG A 333 -6.79 57.59 10.27
N ASN A 334 -7.79 57.37 9.42
CA ASN A 334 -9.16 57.03 9.81
C ASN A 334 -9.23 55.71 10.59
N ALA A 335 -8.37 54.74 10.26
CA ALA A 335 -8.25 53.48 10.98
C ALA A 335 -7.61 53.61 12.39
N ARG A 336 -7.31 54.83 12.85
CA ARG A 336 -6.69 55.13 14.16
C ARG A 336 -5.36 54.41 14.39
N ILE A 337 -4.61 54.18 13.31
CA ILE A 337 -3.25 53.67 13.39
C ILE A 337 -2.33 54.86 13.65
N ALA A 338 -1.54 54.81 14.73
CA ALA A 338 -0.59 55.88 15.04
C ALA A 338 0.50 55.89 13.96
N ILE A 339 0.57 56.97 13.19
CA ILE A 339 1.58 57.14 12.15
C ILE A 339 2.90 57.40 12.86
N PRO A 340 3.92 56.54 12.69
CA PRO A 340 5.23 56.78 13.26
C PRO A 340 5.78 58.09 12.70
N LYS A 341 6.34 58.95 13.55
CA LYS A 341 7.15 60.08 13.05
C LYS A 341 8.32 59.48 12.29
N ALA A 342 8.64 59.99 11.10
CA ALA A 342 9.69 59.46 10.24
C ALA A 342 10.98 59.18 11.04
N VAL A 343 11.24 57.92 11.35
CA VAL A 343 12.49 57.49 11.96
C VAL A 343 13.48 57.38 10.82
N THR A 344 14.42 58.31 10.78
CA THR A 344 15.54 58.27 9.84
C THR A 344 16.42 57.08 10.24
N HIS A 345 16.19 55.91 9.65
CA HIS A 345 17.16 54.82 9.77
C HIS A 345 18.43 55.26 9.03
N ARG A 346 19.43 55.70 9.79
CA ARG A 346 20.82 55.83 9.33
C ARG A 346 21.25 54.44 8.88
N LYS A 347 21.29 54.21 7.57
CA LYS A 347 21.93 53.04 6.97
C LYS A 347 23.37 53.03 7.45
N ALA A 348 23.71 52.10 8.34
CA ALA A 348 25.10 51.80 8.66
C ALA A 348 25.74 51.24 7.38
N ALA A 349 26.53 52.07 6.71
CA ALA A 349 27.40 51.62 5.64
C ALA A 349 28.43 50.67 6.27
N THR A 350 28.22 49.37 6.05
CA THR A 350 29.30 48.40 6.25
C THR A 350 30.20 48.51 5.02
N MET A 351 31.25 49.31 5.16
CA MET A 351 32.47 49.10 4.40
C MET A 351 33.07 47.77 4.87
N SER A 352 33.15 46.80 3.97
CA SER A 352 34.16 45.75 4.05
C SER A 352 34.95 45.77 2.74
N ALA A 353 36.26 45.72 2.92
CA ALA A 353 37.33 45.77 1.93
C ALA A 353 37.31 44.60 0.95
#